data_AF-L0H2V1-F1
#
_entry.id   AF-L0H2V1-F1
#
_cell.length_a   1.000
_cell.length_b   1.000
_cell.length_c   1.000
_cell.angle_alpha   90.00
_cell.angle_beta   90.00
_cell.angle_gamma   90.00
#
_symmetry.space_group_name_H-M   'P 1'
#
loop_
_entity.id
_entity.type
_entity.pdbx_description
1 polymer ?
#
loop_
_entity_poly.entity_id
_entity_poly.type
_entity_poly.pdbx_seq_one_letter_code
_entity_poly.pdbx_strand_id
1 'polypeptide(L)'
;MNPYLHPVWSEWIRGAHHGGAQALQNLALHLYNSREWPVNLGYICSMSDDHWEAALAMILDYRENGENNREFMAMCEAIAEERSERTAVEARDDDSGQDMAGS
;
A
#
# COMPACT_ATOMS: atom_id res chain seq x y z
N MET A 1 -16.99 -10.10 4.44
CA MET A 1 -16.52 -10.15 3.03
C MET A 1 -15.03 -9.90 3.06
N ASN A 2 -14.21 -10.66 2.32
CA ASN A 2 -12.77 -10.42 2.26
C ASN A 2 -12.49 -9.23 1.31
N PRO A 3 -11.96 -8.09 1.80
CA PRO A 3 -11.76 -6.89 0.97
C PRO A 3 -10.73 -7.10 -0.14
N TYR A 4 -9.79 -8.02 0.05
CA TYR A 4 -8.71 -8.33 -0.89
C TYR A 4 -9.17 -9.17 -2.10
N LEU A 5 -10.42 -9.68 -2.06
CA LEU A 5 -11.08 -10.38 -3.16
C LEU A 5 -12.20 -9.55 -3.81
N HIS A 6 -12.51 -8.35 -3.28
CA HIS A 6 -13.52 -7.49 -3.89
C HIS A 6 -13.00 -6.97 -5.24
N PRO A 7 -13.77 -7.07 -6.35
CA PRO A 7 -13.24 -6.82 -7.69
C PRO A 7 -12.70 -5.40 -7.88
N VAL A 8 -13.34 -4.41 -7.27
CA VAL A 8 -12.94 -3.00 -7.37
C VAL A 8 -11.88 -2.64 -6.33
N TRP A 9 -12.04 -3.10 -5.08
CA TRP A 9 -11.14 -2.67 -4.01
C TRP A 9 -9.77 -3.33 -4.14
N SER A 10 -9.73 -4.59 -4.55
CA SER A 10 -8.46 -5.29 -4.80
C SER A 10 -7.66 -4.63 -5.94
N GLU A 11 -8.32 -4.13 -6.99
CA GLU A 11 -7.69 -3.36 -8.06
C GLU A 11 -7.12 -2.04 -7.53
N TRP A 12 -7.88 -1.30 -6.73
CA TRP A 12 -7.38 -0.06 -6.11
C TRP A 12 -6.17 -0.31 -5.21
N ILE A 13 -6.24 -1.30 -4.32
CA ILE A 13 -5.15 -1.61 -3.38
C ILE A 13 -3.88 -2.03 -4.13
N ARG A 14 -4.01 -2.84 -5.19
CA ARG A 14 -2.85 -3.29 -5.98
C ARG A 14 -2.28 -2.15 -6.84
N GLY A 15 -3.14 -1.43 -7.57
CA GLY A 15 -2.71 -0.47 -8.57
C GLY A 15 -2.25 0.88 -8.02
N ALA A 16 -2.87 1.36 -6.92
CA ALA A 16 -2.54 2.65 -6.30
C ALA A 16 -2.43 3.84 -7.29
N HIS A 17 -3.28 3.88 -8.33
CA HIS A 17 -3.18 4.83 -9.44
C HIS A 17 -3.70 6.25 -9.11
N HIS A 18 -4.39 6.44 -7.99
CA HIS A 18 -4.91 7.74 -7.53
C HIS A 18 -4.86 7.84 -6.00
N GLY A 19 -5.05 9.05 -5.45
CA GLY A 19 -4.82 9.34 -4.03
C GLY A 19 -5.55 8.40 -3.05
N GLY A 20 -6.83 8.12 -3.29
CA GLY A 20 -7.59 7.15 -2.48
C GLY A 20 -7.02 5.73 -2.54
N ALA A 21 -6.68 5.24 -3.73
CA ALA A 21 -6.05 3.94 -3.92
C ALA A 21 -4.65 3.86 -3.28
N GLN A 22 -3.87 4.94 -3.34
CA GLN A 22 -2.57 5.03 -2.63
C GLN A 22 -2.74 4.97 -1.12
N ALA A 23 -3.76 5.64 -0.57
CA ALA A 23 -4.06 5.56 0.85
C ALA A 23 -4.49 4.15 1.28
N LEU A 24 -5.30 3.47 0.46
CA LEU A 24 -5.67 2.08 0.70
C LEU A 24 -4.46 1.14 0.66
N GLN A 25 -3.58 1.29 -0.34
CA GLN A 25 -2.34 0.52 -0.42
C GLN A 25 -1.44 0.78 0.80
N ASN A 26 -1.30 2.04 1.22
CA ASN A 26 -0.52 2.40 2.41
C ASN A 26 -1.12 1.81 3.68
N LEU A 27 -2.46 1.82 3.82
CA LEU A 27 -3.13 1.17 4.94
C LEU A 27 -2.89 -0.34 4.94
N ALA A 28 -2.97 -1.01 3.79
CA ALA A 28 -2.70 -2.45 3.67
C ALA A 28 -1.28 -2.78 4.15
N LEU A 29 -0.28 -2.05 3.66
CA LEU A 29 1.12 -2.23 4.05
C LEU A 29 1.37 -1.87 5.53
N HIS A 30 0.67 -0.87 6.07
CA HIS A 30 0.77 -0.53 7.49
C HIS A 30 0.24 -1.66 8.39
N LEU A 31 -0.87 -2.29 8.00
CA LEU A 31 -1.41 -3.45 8.71
C LEU A 31 -0.44 -4.64 8.62
N TYR A 32 0.23 -4.80 7.47
CA TYR A 32 1.20 -5.87 7.21
C TYR A 32 2.51 -5.70 7.98
N ASN A 33 3.08 -4.50 7.98
CA ASN A 33 4.29 -4.16 8.73
C ASN A 33 4.29 -2.66 9.09
N SER A 34 3.73 -2.35 10.25
CA SER A 34 3.53 -0.96 10.71
C SER A 34 4.81 -0.15 10.90
N ARG A 35 5.97 -0.82 11.09
CA ARG A 35 7.25 -0.14 11.32
C ARG A 35 7.84 0.47 10.06
N GLU A 36 7.59 -0.15 8.92
CA GLU A 36 8.16 0.22 7.64
C GLU A 36 7.23 1.16 6.87
N TRP A 37 5.92 1.01 7.05
CA TRP A 37 4.92 1.66 6.24
C TRP A 37 4.02 2.57 7.09
N PRO A 38 4.37 3.83 7.34
CA PRO A 38 3.53 4.74 8.11
C PRO A 38 2.24 5.10 7.35
N VAL A 39 1.15 5.33 8.08
CA VAL A 39 -0.15 5.69 7.51
C VAL A 39 -0.71 6.99 8.12
N ASN A 40 -1.34 7.82 7.29
CA ASN A 40 -2.03 9.02 7.74
C ASN A 40 -3.53 8.75 7.92
N LEU A 41 -3.95 8.51 9.16
CA LEU A 41 -5.35 8.24 9.50
C LEU A 41 -6.27 9.44 9.22
N GLY A 42 -5.78 10.68 9.37
CA GLY A 42 -6.56 11.88 9.06
C GLY A 42 -6.97 11.93 7.58
N TYR A 43 -6.06 11.53 6.68
CA TYR A 43 -6.35 11.45 5.25
C TYR A 43 -7.37 10.34 4.95
N ILE A 44 -7.22 9.16 5.58
CA ILE A 44 -8.16 8.04 5.43
C ILE A 44 -9.58 8.47 5.82
N CYS A 45 -9.74 9.20 6.92
CA CYS A 45 -11.03 9.70 7.37
C CYS A 45 -11.66 10.79 6.47
N SER A 46 -10.90 11.35 5.53
CA SER A 46 -11.38 12.38 4.58
C SER A 46 -11.65 11.84 3.17
N MET A 47 -11.47 10.54 2.93
CA MET A 47 -11.69 9.94 1.62
C MET A 47 -13.19 9.88 1.27
N SER A 48 -13.50 9.57 0.01
CA SER A 48 -14.89 9.32 -0.40
C SER A 48 -15.45 8.07 0.29
N ASP A 49 -16.79 7.95 0.32
CA ASP A 49 -17.50 6.85 0.97
C ASP A 49 -16.99 5.48 0.51
N ASP A 50 -16.85 5.24 -0.81
CA ASP A 50 -16.35 3.95 -1.33
C ASP A 50 -14.96 3.56 -0.81
N HIS A 51 -14.05 4.54 -0.68
CA HIS A 51 -12.70 4.30 -0.17
C HIS A 51 -12.71 4.13 1.35
N TRP A 52 -13.57 4.87 2.04
CA TRP A 52 -13.79 4.70 3.47
C TRP A 52 -14.33 3.31 3.78
N GLU A 53 -15.32 2.82 3.02
CA GLU A 53 -15.86 1.46 3.16
C GLU A 53 -14.78 0.40 2.94
N ALA A 54 -13.96 0.54 1.90
CA ALA A 54 -12.83 -0.35 1.65
C ALA A 54 -11.83 -0.33 2.83
N ALA A 55 -11.46 0.85 3.32
CA ALA A 55 -10.53 1.01 4.45
C ALA A 55 -11.08 0.38 5.73
N LEU A 56 -12.36 0.61 6.04
CA LEU A 56 -13.01 0.03 7.20
C LEU A 56 -13.09 -1.49 7.10
N ALA A 57 -13.42 -2.04 5.92
CA ALA A 57 -13.44 -3.47 5.69
C ALA A 57 -12.06 -4.12 5.92
N MET A 58 -10.97 -3.47 5.48
CA MET A 58 -9.60 -3.93 5.74
C MET A 58 -9.26 -3.93 7.24
N ILE A 59 -9.61 -2.88 7.97
CA ILE A 59 -9.35 -2.79 9.42
C ILE A 59 -10.13 -3.87 10.18
N LEU A 60 -11.40 -4.07 9.81
CA LEU A 60 -12.25 -5.09 10.45
C LEU A 60 -11.76 -6.51 10.13
N ASP A 61 -11.39 -6.78 8.88
CA ASP A 61 -10.82 -8.07 8.48
C ASP A 61 -9.51 -8.36 9.22
N TYR A 62 -8.59 -7.39 9.31
CA TYR A 62 -7.34 -7.56 10.05
C TYR A 62 -7.58 -7.73 11.55
N ARG A 63 -8.59 -7.07 12.12
CA ARG A 63 -8.97 -7.28 13.52
C ARG A 63 -9.48 -8.71 13.77
N GLU A 64 -10.21 -9.29 12.83
CA GLU A 64 -10.80 -10.62 12.95
C GLU A 64 -9.79 -11.73 12.64
N ASN A 65 -9.02 -11.58 11.56
CA ASN A 65 -8.18 -12.62 11.00
C ASN A 65 -6.68 -12.38 11.23
N GLY A 66 -6.27 -11.11 11.34
CA GLY A 66 -4.87 -10.70 11.35
C GLY A 66 -4.10 -11.25 10.16
N GLU A 67 -2.85 -11.65 10.39
CA GLU A 67 -1.98 -12.28 9.38
C GLU A 67 -2.46 -13.68 8.93
N ASN A 68 -3.53 -14.25 9.50
CA ASN A 68 -4.06 -15.53 9.04
C ASN A 68 -4.84 -15.42 7.72
N ASN A 69 -5.19 -14.21 7.28
CA ASN A 69 -5.80 -14.00 5.96
C ASN A 69 -4.74 -14.15 4.86
N ARG A 70 -4.78 -15.27 4.13
CA ARG A 70 -3.81 -15.58 3.07
C ARG A 70 -3.85 -14.59 1.90
N GLU A 71 -5.03 -14.09 1.55
CA GLU A 71 -5.20 -13.15 0.44
C GLU A 71 -4.59 -11.78 0.79
N PHE A 72 -4.75 -11.36 2.04
CA PHE A 72 -4.09 -10.17 2.58
C PHE A 72 -2.57 -10.31 2.53
N MET A 73 -2.03 -11.38 3.11
CA MET A 73 -0.59 -11.61 3.18
C MET A 73 0.04 -11.65 1.79
N ALA A 74 -0.53 -12.43 0.87
CA ALA A 74 -0.03 -12.54 -0.50
C ALA A 74 -0.10 -11.21 -1.27
N MET A 75 -1.15 -10.42 -1.06
CA MET A 75 -1.27 -9.10 -1.69
C MET A 75 -0.22 -8.13 -1.15
N CYS A 76 -0.04 -8.07 0.17
CA CYS A 76 0.92 -7.16 0.79
C CYS A 76 2.38 -7.54 0.50
N GLU A 77 2.71 -8.83 0.44
CA GLU A 77 4.04 -9.29 0.05
C GLU A 77 4.41 -8.83 -1.37
N ALA A 78 3.51 -9.05 -2.34
CA ALA A 78 3.73 -8.62 -3.72
C ALA A 78 3.90 -7.09 -3.84
N ILE A 79 3.08 -6.32 -3.12
CA ILE A 79 3.16 -4.85 -3.14
C ILE A 79 4.47 -4.37 -2.47
N ALA A 80 4.87 -4.99 -1.36
CA ALA A 80 6.10 -4.63 -0.66
C ALA A 80 7.33 -4.89 -1.56
N GLU A 81 7.37 -6.05 -2.22
CA GLU A 81 8.43 -6.41 -3.18
C GLU A 81 8.53 -5.37 -4.31
N GLU A 82 7.41 -5.05 -4.97
CA GLU A 82 7.38 -4.05 -6.05
C GLU A 82 7.87 -2.66 -5.58
N ARG A 83 7.47 -2.23 -4.38
CA ARG A 83 7.90 -0.94 -3.82
C ARG A 83 9.40 -0.93 -3.50
N SER A 84 9.92 -2.01 -2.92
CA SER A 84 11.34 -2.14 -2.61
C SER A 84 12.20 -2.14 -3.88
N GLU A 85 11.76 -2.84 -4.93
CA GLU A 85 12.44 -2.84 -6.22
C GLU A 85 12.46 -1.45 -6.87
N ARG A 86 11.33 -0.74 -6.86
CA ARG A 86 11.25 0.62 -7.41
C ARG A 86 12.21 1.57 -6.70
N THR A 87 12.24 1.56 -5.37
CA THR A 87 13.18 2.39 -4.61
C THR A 87 14.64 2.02 -4.90
N ALA A 88 14.95 0.73 -5.10
CA ALA A 88 16.30 0.30 -5.45
C ALA A 88 16.73 0.74 -6.87
N VAL A 89 15.80 0.86 -7.81
CA VAL A 89 16.05 1.39 -9.16
C VAL A 89 16.28 2.90 -9.11
N GLU A 90 15.39 3.65 -8.44
CA GLU A 90 15.51 5.10 -8.28
C GLU A 90 16.84 5.50 -7.64
N ALA A 91 17.30 4.75 -6.64
CA ALA A 91 18.59 4.99 -5.98
C ALA A 91 19.82 4.77 -6.90
N ARG A 92 19.71 3.92 -7.93
CA ARG A 92 20.81 3.66 -8.89
C ARG A 92 20.91 4.74 -9.96
N ASP A 93 19.77 5.31 -10.35
CA ASP A 93 19.72 6.36 -11.37
C ASP A 93 20.27 7.69 -10.81
N ASP A 94 20.00 8.00 -9.53
CA ASP A 94 20.51 9.20 -8.86
C ASP A 94 22.05 9.20 -8.68
N ASP A 95 22.68 8.04 -8.48
CA ASP A 95 24.14 7.89 -8.33
C ASP A 95 24.87 8.16 -9.66
N SER A 96 24.25 7.81 -10.80
CA SER A 96 24.83 8.01 -12.14
C SER A 96 24.85 9.47 -12.63
N GLY A 97 24.13 10.38 -11.96
CA GLY A 97 23.98 11.79 -12.33
C GLY A 97 24.97 12.76 -11.69
N GLN A 98 25.76 12.33 -10.69
CA GLN A 98 26.62 13.23 -9.90
C GLN A 98 28.08 13.34 -10.40
N ASP A 99 28.52 12.50 -11.34
CA ASP A 99 29.92 12.45 -11.78
C ASP A 99 30.31 13.44 -12.90
N MET A 100 29.37 14.24 -13.42
CA MET A 100 29.60 15.10 -14.60
C MET A 100 29.68 16.62 -14.30
N ALA A 101 29.61 17.04 -13.03
CA ALA A 101 29.64 18.45 -12.62
C ALA A 101 30.85 18.77 -11.73
N GLY A 102 32.07 18.52 -12.23
CA GLY A 102 33.30 18.85 -11.53
C GLY A 102 34.50 18.98 -12.45
N SER A 103 34.62 20.13 -13.13
CA SER A 103 35.87 20.61 -13.74
C SER A 103 35.89 22.12 -13.79
#